data_AF-A0A699R6X9-F1
#
_entry.id   AF-A0A699R6X9-F1
#
_cell.length_a   1.000
_cell.length_b   1.000
_cell.length_c   1.000
_cell.angle_alpha   90.00
_cell.angle_beta   90.00
_cell.angle_gamma   90.00
#
_symmetry.space_group_name_H-M   'P 1'
#
loop_
_entity.id
_entity.type
_entity.pdbx_description
1 polymer ?
#
loop_
_entity_poly.entity_id
_entity_poly.type
_entity_poly.pdbx_seq_one_letter_code
_entity_poly.pdbx_strand_id
1 'polypeptide(L)'
;MNQAEANYTTTEKEMLAVVYTFKIFCSYLIMNKSIVYTDHSALKYLFAKKDTKARLLRWILLLQEFDFKVVDTRGAENYAADHLSRLENPYENIFDPKEINETFPIEYLNKVAHKDPSTPWFADLANYHAGNFI
;
A
#
# COMPACT_ATOMS: atom_id res chain seq x y z
N MET A 1 2.81 -0.24 15.89
CA MET A 1 1.32 -0.16 15.77
C MET A 1 0.78 0.79 16.83
N ASN A 2 -0.28 1.55 16.55
CA ASN A 2 -0.93 2.34 17.60
C ASN A 2 -1.83 1.48 18.51
N GLN A 3 -2.29 2.03 19.63
CA GLN A 3 -3.10 1.29 20.62
C GLN A 3 -4.42 0.77 20.05
N ALA A 4 -5.01 1.45 19.06
CA ALA A 4 -6.24 1.00 18.42
C ALA A 4 -5.99 -0.17 17.45
N GLU A 5 -4.91 -0.11 16.68
CA GLU A 5 -4.45 -1.14 15.74
C GLU A 5 -4.03 -2.43 16.46
N ALA A 6 -3.53 -2.32 17.69
CA ALA A 6 -3.20 -3.49 18.51
C ALA A 6 -4.42 -4.42 18.72
N ASN A 7 -5.63 -3.83 18.79
CA ASN A 7 -6.90 -4.54 18.98
C ASN A 7 -7.49 -5.12 17.68
N TYR A 8 -6.82 -4.94 16.54
CA TYR A 8 -7.32 -5.45 15.26
C TYR A 8 -7.21 -6.98 15.20
N THR A 9 -8.17 -7.59 14.50
CA THR A 9 -8.10 -9.02 14.17
C THR A 9 -6.91 -9.30 13.25
N THR A 10 -6.41 -10.53 13.21
CA THR A 10 -5.28 -10.91 12.34
C THR A 10 -5.52 -10.50 10.89
N THR A 11 -6.70 -10.77 10.33
CA THR A 11 -7.05 -10.34 8.96
C THR A 11 -7.00 -8.82 8.77
N GLU A 12 -7.41 -8.04 9.77
CA GLU A 12 -7.30 -6.58 9.70
C GLU A 12 -5.84 -6.12 9.77
N LYS A 13 -4.99 -6.78 10.56
CA LYS A 13 -3.55 -6.47 10.64
C LYS A 13 -2.83 -6.81 9.33
N GLU A 14 -3.11 -7.97 8.76
CA GLU A 14 -2.56 -8.37 7.45
C GLU A 14 -3.02 -7.41 6.34
N MET A 15 -4.30 -7.06 6.32
CA MET A 15 -4.82 -6.08 5.34
C MET A 15 -4.21 -4.69 5.52
N LEU A 16 -4.01 -4.25 6.77
CA LEU A 16 -3.35 -2.99 7.10
C LEU A 16 -1.92 -2.95 6.54
N ALA A 17 -1.16 -4.04 6.66
CA ALA A 17 0.18 -4.15 6.10
C ALA A 17 0.19 -3.99 4.57
N VAL A 18 -0.78 -4.58 3.87
CA VAL A 18 -0.95 -4.41 2.43
C VAL A 18 -1.26 -2.94 2.09
N VAL A 19 -2.26 -2.33 2.74
CA VAL A 19 -2.64 -0.92 2.52
C VAL A 19 -1.46 0.02 2.74
N TYR A 20 -0.71 -0.19 3.83
CA TYR A 20 0.45 0.61 4.17
C TYR A 20 1.55 0.49 3.10
N THR A 21 1.84 -0.73 2.65
CA THR A 21 2.82 -0.99 1.58
C THR A 21 2.42 -0.29 0.28
N PHE A 22 1.15 -0.40 -0.13
CA PHE A 22 0.66 0.24 -1.36
C PHE A 22 0.73 1.77 -1.29
N LYS A 23 0.49 2.34 -0.10
CA LYS A 23 0.62 3.77 0.12
C LYS A 23 2.06 4.25 0.01
N ILE A 24 3.02 3.52 0.59
CA ILE A 24 4.45 3.86 0.51
C ILE A 24 4.96 3.72 -0.92
N PHE A 25 4.64 2.61 -1.58
CA PHE A 25 5.13 2.30 -2.92
C PHE A 25 4.20 2.78 -4.02
N CYS A 26 3.30 3.73 -3.72
CA CYS A 26 2.27 4.20 -4.66
C CYS A 26 2.86 4.64 -6.00
N SER A 27 3.97 5.39 -5.99
CA SER A 27 4.65 5.85 -7.20
C SER A 27 5.13 4.72 -8.11
N TYR A 28 5.41 3.55 -7.54
CA TYR A 28 5.82 2.35 -8.28
C TYR A 28 4.63 1.51 -8.75
N LEU A 29 3.47 1.62 -8.09
CA LEU A 29 2.33 0.70 -8.28
C LEU A 29 1.20 1.29 -9.13
N ILE A 30 1.00 2.61 -9.14
CA ILE A 30 -0.23 3.24 -9.69
C ILE A 30 -0.47 3.02 -11.19
N MET A 31 0.58 2.71 -11.96
CA MET A 31 0.47 2.40 -13.40
C MET A 31 1.00 1.01 -13.76
N ASN A 32 1.29 0.17 -12.76
CA ASN A 32 1.93 -1.12 -12.96
C ASN A 32 1.08 -2.26 -12.42
N LYS A 33 1.00 -3.34 -13.20
CA LYS A 33 0.41 -4.59 -12.74
C LYS A 33 1.32 -5.22 -11.71
N SER A 34 0.80 -5.42 -10.51
CA SER A 34 1.56 -6.01 -9.40
C SER A 34 0.91 -7.28 -8.87
N ILE A 35 1.70 -8.09 -8.15
CA ILE A 35 1.23 -9.31 -7.51
C ILE A 35 1.58 -9.20 -6.03
N VAL A 36 0.57 -9.40 -5.18
CA VAL A 36 0.72 -9.49 -3.73
C VAL A 36 0.72 -10.95 -3.36
N TYR A 37 1.88 -11.44 -2.93
CA TYR A 37 2.01 -12.77 -2.34
C TYR A 37 1.72 -12.68 -0.85
N THR A 38 0.86 -13.56 -0.35
CA THR A 38 0.50 -13.63 1.07
C THR A 38 0.30 -15.09 1.46
N ASP A 39 0.56 -15.43 2.70
CA ASP A 39 0.21 -16.71 3.32
C ASP A 39 -1.12 -16.65 4.09
N HIS A 40 -1.79 -15.49 4.07
CA HIS A 40 -3.11 -15.30 4.65
C HIS A 40 -4.19 -15.46 3.59
N SER A 41 -4.57 -16.70 3.32
CA SER A 41 -5.58 -17.07 2.30
C SER A 41 -6.90 -16.29 2.39
N ALA A 42 -7.27 -15.77 3.57
CA ALA A 42 -8.45 -14.92 3.71
C ALA A 42 -8.37 -13.62 2.90
N LEU A 43 -7.17 -13.05 2.69
CA LEU A 43 -6.98 -11.85 1.85
C LEU A 43 -7.33 -12.10 0.39
N LYS A 44 -7.04 -13.31 -0.12
CA LYS A 44 -7.39 -13.71 -1.50
C LYS A 44 -8.90 -13.59 -1.75
N TYR A 45 -9.71 -13.98 -0.76
CA TYR A 45 -11.18 -13.94 -0.87
C TYR A 45 -11.79 -12.62 -0.41
N LEU A 46 -11.03 -11.79 0.31
CA LEU A 46 -11.52 -10.54 0.88
C LEU A 46 -12.05 -9.59 -0.20
N PHE A 47 -11.35 -9.49 -1.33
CA PHE A 47 -11.74 -8.62 -2.45
C PHE A 47 -12.99 -9.09 -3.21
N ALA A 48 -13.38 -10.35 -3.06
CA ALA A 48 -14.60 -10.91 -3.66
C ALA A 48 -15.81 -10.88 -2.71
N LYS A 49 -15.61 -10.54 -1.43
CA LYS A 49 -16.64 -10.63 -0.40
C LYS A 49 -17.53 -9.39 -0.38
N LYS A 50 -18.85 -9.60 -0.52
CA LYS A 50 -19.87 -8.53 -0.52
C LYS A 50 -20.14 -7.94 0.87
N ASP A 51 -20.12 -8.76 1.91
CA ASP A 51 -20.40 -8.34 3.29
C ASP A 51 -19.12 -8.34 4.13
N THR A 52 -18.49 -7.17 4.22
CA THR A 52 -17.24 -6.98 4.95
C THR A 52 -17.38 -5.81 5.92
N LYS A 53 -16.70 -5.89 7.07
CA LYS A 53 -16.65 -4.80 8.07
C LYS A 53 -16.32 -3.47 7.38
N ALA A 54 -16.92 -2.37 7.84
CA ALA A 54 -16.77 -1.04 7.24
C ALA A 54 -15.31 -0.62 7.02
N ARG A 55 -14.40 -0.94 7.96
CA ARG A 55 -12.96 -0.68 7.85
C ARG A 55 -12.31 -1.39 6.66
N LEU A 56 -12.55 -2.69 6.53
CA LEU A 56 -12.02 -3.50 5.44
C LEU A 56 -12.59 -3.04 4.09
N LEU A 57 -13.88 -2.66 4.05
CA LEU A 57 -14.50 -2.10 2.85
C LEU A 57 -13.82 -0.79 2.42
N ARG A 58 -13.51 0.10 3.37
CA ARG A 58 -12.76 1.34 3.09
C ARG A 58 -11.38 1.06 2.48
N TRP A 59 -10.66 0.07 3.02
CA TRP A 59 -9.37 -0.33 2.49
C TRP A 59 -9.45 -1.01 1.12
N ILE A 60 -10.49 -1.81 0.87
CA ILE A 60 -10.75 -2.36 -0.47
C ILE A 60 -10.95 -1.22 -1.47
N LEU A 61 -11.76 -0.21 -1.15
CA LEU A 61 -11.97 0.96 -2.01
C LEU A 61 -10.67 1.70 -2.29
N LEU A 62 -9.80 1.87 -1.28
CA LEU A 62 -8.49 2.51 -1.46
C LEU A 62 -7.59 1.70 -2.41
N LEU A 63 -7.60 0.37 -2.28
CA LEU A 63 -6.79 -0.49 -3.11
C LEU A 63 -7.34 -0.66 -4.54
N GLN A 64 -8.61 -0.34 -4.80
CA GLN A 64 -9.18 -0.36 -6.17
C GLN A 64 -8.50 0.60 -7.15
N GLU A 65 -7.75 1.58 -6.64
CA GLU A 65 -6.95 2.49 -7.48
C GLU A 65 -5.78 1.77 -8.18
N PHE A 66 -5.36 0.61 -7.68
CA PHE A 66 -4.22 -0.14 -8.17
C PHE A 66 -4.62 -1.40 -8.95
N ASP A 67 -3.88 -1.73 -10.01
CA ASP A 67 -4.03 -2.99 -10.74
C ASP A 67 -3.12 -4.06 -10.12
N PHE A 68 -3.68 -4.92 -9.26
CA PHE A 68 -2.94 -6.00 -8.63
C PHE A 68 -3.75 -7.28 -8.46
N LYS A 69 -3.03 -8.39 -8.27
CA LYS A 69 -3.60 -9.70 -7.95
C LYS A 69 -3.06 -10.22 -6.63
N VAL A 70 -3.92 -10.85 -5.84
CA VAL A 70 -3.52 -11.53 -4.61
C VAL A 70 -3.33 -13.01 -4.89
N VAL A 71 -2.15 -13.52 -4.55
CA VAL A 71 -1.78 -14.94 -4.67
C VAL A 71 -1.48 -15.48 -3.29
N ASP A 72 -2.22 -16.52 -2.93
CA ASP A 72 -1.98 -17.30 -1.71
C ASP A 72 -0.76 -18.19 -1.92
N THR A 73 0.18 -18.13 -0.99
CA THR A 73 1.46 -18.85 -0.98
C THR A 73 1.62 -19.60 0.33
N ARG A 74 2.44 -20.65 0.34
CA ARG A 74 2.68 -21.36 1.60
C ARG A 74 3.49 -20.45 2.52
N GLY A 75 3.15 -20.38 3.81
CA GLY A 75 3.92 -19.61 4.79
C GLY A 75 5.42 -19.96 4.81
N ALA A 76 5.77 -21.22 4.54
CA ALA A 76 7.16 -21.65 4.41
C ALA A 76 7.93 -21.00 3.24
N GLU A 77 7.22 -20.54 2.20
CA GLU A 77 7.79 -19.83 1.06
C GLU A 77 7.80 -18.30 1.30
N ASN A 78 7.01 -17.80 2.25
CA ASN A 78 6.91 -16.39 2.61
C ASN A 78 7.92 -15.96 3.70
N TYR A 79 9.09 -16.62 3.76
CA TYR A 79 10.07 -16.44 4.83
C TYR A 79 10.57 -14.99 4.93
N ALA A 80 10.77 -14.31 3.80
CA ALA A 80 11.28 -12.94 3.79
C ALA A 80 10.31 -11.97 4.48
N ALA A 81 9.01 -12.08 4.18
CA ALA A 81 7.98 -11.24 4.80
C ALA A 81 7.81 -11.59 6.29
N ASP A 82 7.82 -12.87 6.66
CA ASP A 82 7.72 -13.31 8.05
C ASP A 82 8.91 -12.83 8.91
N HIS A 83 10.13 -12.86 8.36
CA HIS A 83 11.28 -12.31 9.08
C HIS A 83 11.20 -10.79 9.22
N LEU A 84 10.80 -10.07 8.17
CA LEU A 84 10.67 -8.61 8.22
C LEU A 84 9.55 -8.16 9.16
N SER A 85 8.43 -8.87 9.24
CA SER A 85 7.31 -8.52 10.11
C SER A 85 7.60 -8.76 11.59
N ARG A 86 8.51 -9.70 11.90
CA ARG A 86 8.97 -10.01 13.27
C ARG A 86 10.13 -9.15 13.74
N LEU A 87 10.73 -8.34 12.86
CA LEU A 87 11.87 -7.52 13.21
C LEU A 87 11.42 -6.38 14.14
N GLU A 88 12.03 -6.28 15.32
CA GLU A 88 11.79 -5.14 16.21
C GLU A 88 12.25 -3.85 15.53
N ASN A 89 11.38 -2.84 15.51
CA ASN A 89 11.74 -1.52 15.02
C ASN A 89 12.21 -0.67 16.22
N PRO A 90 13.52 -0.43 16.41
CA PRO A 90 14.03 0.39 17.51
C PRO A 90 13.54 1.84 17.44
N TYR A 91 12.97 2.27 16.32
CA TYR A 91 12.41 3.60 16.07
C TYR A 91 10.88 3.65 16.16
N GLU A 92 10.21 2.61 16.68
CA GLU A 92 8.74 2.56 16.76
C GLU A 92 8.15 3.76 17.53
N ASN A 93 8.90 4.35 18.46
CA ASN A 93 8.50 5.54 19.23
C ASN A 93 8.94 6.90 18.62
N ILE A 94 9.75 6.89 17.56
CA ILE A 94 10.32 8.09 16.93
C ILE A 94 9.53 8.48 15.68
N PHE A 95 9.03 7.49 14.95
CA PHE A 95 7.97 7.74 13.99
C PHE A 95 6.69 7.92 14.78
N ASP A 96 6.18 9.15 14.85
CA ASP A 96 4.74 9.33 15.04
C ASP A 96 4.10 8.36 14.03
N PRO A 97 3.30 7.36 14.48
CA PRO A 97 2.52 6.58 13.56
C PRO A 97 1.55 7.61 12.98
N LYS A 98 1.97 8.29 11.91
CA LYS A 98 1.10 9.12 11.09
C LYS A 98 -0.04 8.17 10.83
N GLU A 99 -1.17 8.44 11.46
CA GLU A 99 -2.40 7.72 11.20
C GLU A 99 -2.43 7.57 9.69
N ILE A 100 -2.66 6.35 9.21
CA ILE A 100 -2.80 6.15 7.78
C ILE A 100 -3.98 7.04 7.41
N ASN A 101 -3.69 8.27 6.97
CA ASN A 101 -4.74 9.17 6.54
C ASN A 101 -5.36 8.42 5.36
N GLU A 102 -6.60 8.01 5.56
CA GLU A 102 -7.33 7.11 4.66
C GLU A 102 -7.81 7.92 3.45
N THR A 103 -6.90 8.71 2.89
CA THR A 103 -7.04 9.62 1.76
C THR A 103 -6.46 8.93 0.54
N PHE A 104 -7.16 9.04 -0.59
CA PHE A 104 -6.77 8.36 -1.82
C PHE A 104 -5.45 8.91 -2.37
N PRO A 105 -4.52 8.05 -2.83
CA PRO A 105 -3.27 8.48 -3.43
C PRO A 105 -3.44 9.44 -4.62
N ILE A 106 -4.43 9.24 -5.48
CA ILE A 106 -4.69 10.15 -6.61
C ILE A 106 -5.06 11.57 -6.16
N GLU A 107 -5.78 11.72 -5.05
CA GLU A 107 -6.10 13.03 -4.49
C GLU A 107 -4.84 13.74 -4.00
N TYR A 108 -3.86 12.99 -3.51
CA TYR A 108 -2.56 13.53 -3.12
C TYR A 108 -1.74 13.95 -4.34
N LEU A 109 -1.68 13.12 -5.39
CA LEU A 109 -1.02 13.46 -6.65
C LEU A 109 -1.61 14.73 -7.28
N ASN A 110 -2.94 14.84 -7.32
CA ASN A 110 -3.62 16.04 -7.82
C ASN A 110 -3.30 17.27 -6.95
N LYS A 111 -3.29 17.14 -5.62
CA LYS A 111 -2.90 18.24 -4.72
C LYS A 111 -1.44 18.67 -4.89
N VAL A 112 -0.52 17.76 -5.17
CA VAL A 112 0.88 18.08 -5.46
C VAL A 112 0.99 18.79 -6.81
N ALA A 113 0.31 18.29 -7.84
CA ALA A 113 0.30 18.90 -9.18
C ALA A 113 -0.22 20.35 -9.18
N HIS A 114 -1.16 20.69 -8.30
CA HIS A 114 -1.71 22.04 -8.19
C HIS A 114 -0.90 22.98 -7.28
N LYS A 115 0.07 22.48 -6.50
CA LYS A 115 0.84 23.29 -5.54
C LYS A 115 2.11 23.90 -6.11
N ASP A 116 2.69 23.31 -7.16
CA ASP A 116 3.89 23.84 -7.80
C ASP A 116 3.74 23.81 -9.33
N PRO A 117 3.25 24.91 -9.94
CA PRO A 117 3.08 24.98 -11.39
C PRO A 117 4.41 25.09 -12.14
N SER A 118 5.54 25.28 -11.45
CA SER A 118 6.83 25.55 -12.08
C SER A 118 7.51 24.29 -12.64
N THR A 119 7.31 23.12 -12.01
CA THR A 119 7.89 21.85 -12.47
C THR A 119 7.03 20.66 -12.01
N PRO A 120 6.29 20.00 -12.91
CA PRO A 120 5.56 18.78 -12.56
C PRO A 120 6.50 17.68 -12.04
N TRP A 121 6.06 16.86 -11.08
CA TRP A 121 6.87 15.77 -10.48
C TRP A 121 7.39 14.74 -11.51
N PHE A 122 6.79 14.70 -12.70
CA PHE A 122 7.19 13.84 -13.82
C PHE A 122 8.10 14.54 -14.84
N ALA A 123 8.45 15.82 -14.65
CA ALA A 123 9.24 16.60 -15.61
C ALA A 123 10.62 15.98 -15.86
N ASP A 124 11.30 15.52 -14.81
CA ASP A 124 12.60 14.86 -14.94
C ASP A 124 12.51 13.55 -15.72
N LEU A 125 11.43 12.79 -15.52
CA LEU A 125 11.19 11.51 -16.21
C LEU A 125 10.81 11.75 -17.68
N ALA A 126 10.01 12.77 -17.97
CA ALA A 126 9.69 13.21 -19.32
C ALA A 126 10.92 13.74 -20.06
N ASN A 127 11.76 14.53 -19.39
CA ASN A 127 13.02 15.05 -19.94
C ASN A 127 14.03 13.93 -20.21
N TYR A 128 14.11 12.92 -19.34
CA TYR A 128 14.95 11.74 -19.55
C TYR A 128 14.52 10.94 -20.79
N HIS A 129 13.21 10.76 -21.01
CA HIS A 129 12.70 10.12 -22.22
C HIS A 129 12.87 10.98 -23.48
N ALA A 130 12.74 12.30 -23.37
CA ALA A 130 12.93 13.22 -24.49
C ALA A 130 14.42 13.40 -24.88
N GLY A 131 15.34 13.32 -23.91
CA GLY A 131 16.78 13.45 -24.12
C GLY A 131 17.47 12.19 -24.69
N ASN A 132 16.80 11.04 -24.66
CA ASN A 132 17.31 9.78 -25.22
C ASN A 132 17.00 9.59 -26.73
N PHE A 133 16.56 10.66 -27.41
CA PHE A 133 16.49 10.73 -28.88
C PHE A 133 17.56 11.70 -29.42
N ILE A 134 18.84 11.32 -29.26
CA ILE A 134 19.95 11.81 -30.10
C ILE A 134 20.74 10.59 -30.56
#